data_AF-A0AAN9PTM2-F1
#
_entry.id   AF-A0AAN9PTM2-F1
#
_cell.length_a   1.000
_cell.length_b   1.000
_cell.length_c   1.000
_cell.angle_alpha   90.00
_cell.angle_beta   90.00
_cell.angle_gamma   90.00
#
_symmetry.space_group_name_H-M   'P 1'
#
loop_
_entity.id
_entity.type
_entity.pdbx_description
1 polymer ?
#
loop_
_entity_poly.entity_id
_entity_poly.type
_entity_poly.pdbx_seq_one_letter_code
_entity_poly.pdbx_strand_id
1 'polypeptide(L)'
;MSPTPLVHALLILVFVGFSDALKVPFRIHDVLPVLPRGISWPVLNNLHSAVDLLPSFVASVTPNNASIQWQGACFSHNQARLDFTADANNASGLGGAILYLKTEAAQSWTCMDLYIFATPYRITWDYYFSAREHTLKFDSWEEPAELEYVKQHGVSVFLMPSGMLGTLLSVIDVLPLFSSTEWGQNANLDFLKRHMGATFEKRSQPWCATIDPADVHSGDFLAVSKIRGRWGGFETLEKWVTGSFAGHTAVCLKDEMGNLWVAESGHENEKGEEIIVIIPWNEWWISVLKEGSNPQIALLPLHPAQRAKFNSTAAWEYARSMAGKPYGYHNMIFSWIDTVADNYPPPLDAHLVISVMSMWTRMQPAYAANMLNEALNKRLGTEGLDLHDILVETEKRGIAFDQLLTIPEQDDWEYSDGKSTTCVAFILSMYKAAGIFGPISSSIQVTEFTIRDAYMLRIFEDNQTRLPKWCNNENDQLPFCQILGEYRMELPGYNTLDPYANMNENCPSLPPTYNRPLKC
;
A
#
# COMPACT_ATOMS: atom_id res chain seq x y z
N MET A 1 37.99 -22.20 30.03
CA MET A 1 37.96 -21.20 31.12
C MET A 1 36.52 -21.15 31.61
N SER A 2 36.26 -21.56 32.85
CA SER A 2 34.91 -21.53 33.41
C SER A 2 34.43 -20.08 33.51
N PRO A 3 33.18 -19.75 33.17
CA PRO A 3 32.67 -18.41 33.37
C PRO A 3 32.66 -18.10 34.88
N THR A 4 33.07 -16.88 35.21
CA THR A 4 33.22 -16.38 36.57
C THR A 4 31.87 -16.37 37.32
N PRO A 5 31.88 -16.48 38.67
CA PRO A 5 30.67 -16.51 39.50
C PRO A 5 29.78 -15.25 39.37
N LEU A 6 30.31 -14.16 38.80
CA LEU A 6 29.55 -12.95 38.46
C LEU A 6 28.48 -13.20 37.38
N VAL A 7 28.75 -14.09 36.42
CA VAL A 7 27.82 -14.41 35.32
C VAL A 7 26.63 -15.22 35.83
N HIS A 8 26.86 -16.10 36.80
CA HIS A 8 25.78 -16.85 37.44
C HIS A 8 24.94 -15.95 38.37
N ALA A 9 25.55 -14.98 39.04
CA ALA A 9 24.81 -14.00 39.83
C ALA A 9 23.89 -13.11 38.96
N LEU A 10 24.34 -12.70 37.76
CA LEU A 10 23.51 -11.95 36.81
C LEU A 10 22.35 -12.79 36.25
N LEU A 11 22.59 -14.08 35.96
CA LEU A 11 21.56 -14.99 35.47
C LEU A 11 20.51 -15.31 36.55
N ILE A 12 20.90 -15.41 37.82
CA ILE A 12 19.95 -15.69 38.92
C ILE A 12 19.04 -14.49 39.19
N LEU A 13 19.52 -13.26 39.02
CA LEU A 13 18.67 -12.05 39.08
C LEU A 13 17.64 -11.96 37.94
N VAL A 14 17.86 -12.67 36.83
CA VAL A 14 16.94 -12.73 35.67
C VAL A 14 15.83 -13.79 35.86
N PHE A 15 16.03 -14.80 36.73
CA PHE A 15 15.09 -15.93 36.87
C PHE A 15 14.20 -15.93 38.13
N VAL A 16 14.45 -15.07 39.12
CA VAL A 16 13.61 -15.02 40.32
C VAL A 16 12.58 -13.90 40.20
N GLY A 17 11.39 -14.26 39.72
CA GLY A 17 10.21 -13.40 39.75
C GLY A 17 9.78 -13.14 41.19
N PHE A 18 10.07 -11.94 41.69
CA PHE A 18 9.46 -11.39 42.90
C PHE A 18 8.27 -10.51 42.52
N SER A 19 7.12 -10.91 43.04
CA SER A 19 5.83 -10.22 43.00
C SER A 19 5.88 -8.94 43.83
N ASP A 20 6.35 -7.86 43.21
CA ASP A 20 5.91 -6.46 43.35
C ASP A 20 6.84 -5.60 42.47
N ALA A 21 6.29 -4.55 41.86
CA ALA A 21 6.81 -3.87 40.68
C ALA A 21 8.18 -3.16 40.86
N LEU A 22 9.28 -3.93 40.92
CA LEU A 22 10.64 -3.42 40.75
C LEU A 22 10.93 -3.25 39.25
N LYS A 23 10.95 -1.99 38.80
CA LYS A 23 11.29 -1.63 37.41
C LYS A 23 12.66 -2.21 37.05
N VAL A 24 12.70 -3.09 36.05
CA VAL A 24 13.95 -3.64 35.53
C VAL A 24 14.76 -2.54 34.83
N PRO A 25 16.09 -2.49 35.00
CA PRO A 25 16.91 -1.44 34.40
C PRO A 25 16.87 -1.50 32.87
N PHE A 26 16.71 -2.69 32.29
CA PHE A 26 16.53 -2.90 30.85
C PHE A 26 15.63 -4.12 30.63
N ARG A 27 14.80 -4.12 29.58
CA ARG A 27 14.18 -5.33 29.02
C ARG A 27 15.02 -5.86 27.87
N ILE A 28 14.82 -7.12 27.50
CA ILE A 28 15.56 -7.78 26.40
C ILE A 28 15.49 -6.94 25.11
N HIS A 29 14.31 -6.37 24.80
CA HIS A 29 14.09 -5.47 23.66
C HIS A 29 14.93 -4.18 23.69
N ASP A 30 15.27 -3.67 24.87
CA ASP A 30 16.02 -2.42 25.02
C ASP A 30 17.53 -2.59 24.81
N VAL A 31 18.06 -3.79 25.05
CA VAL A 31 19.51 -4.08 24.99
C VAL A 31 19.88 -4.74 23.68
N LEU A 32 18.95 -5.47 23.05
CA LEU A 32 19.17 -6.19 21.80
C LEU A 32 19.89 -5.34 20.73
N PRO A 33 19.50 -4.09 20.46
CA PRO A 33 20.16 -3.27 19.42
C PRO A 33 21.59 -2.82 19.74
N VAL A 34 21.97 -2.85 21.01
CA VAL A 34 23.31 -2.44 21.50
C VAL A 34 24.27 -3.64 21.54
N LEU A 35 23.75 -4.87 21.46
CA LEU A 35 24.54 -6.09 21.45
C LEU A 35 25.22 -6.32 20.09
N PRO A 36 26.37 -7.03 20.07
CA PRO A 36 27.08 -7.37 18.83
C PRO A 36 26.15 -8.02 17.81
N ARG A 37 26.24 -7.60 16.54
CA ARG A 37 25.34 -8.03 15.45
C ARG A 37 25.16 -9.55 15.33
N GLY A 38 26.18 -10.34 15.65
CA GLY A 38 26.07 -11.81 15.61
C GLY A 38 25.10 -12.43 16.64
N ILE A 39 24.73 -11.68 17.70
CA ILE A 39 23.84 -12.13 18.78
C ILE A 39 22.48 -11.45 18.67
N SER A 40 22.46 -10.17 18.32
CA SER A 40 21.25 -9.35 18.28
C SER A 40 20.46 -9.47 16.98
N TRP A 41 21.13 -9.54 15.83
CA TRP A 41 20.49 -9.51 14.52
C TRP A 41 19.51 -10.67 14.26
N PRO A 42 19.79 -11.93 14.66
CA PRO A 42 18.84 -13.03 14.49
C PRO A 42 17.58 -12.89 15.36
N VAL A 43 17.67 -12.17 16.48
CA VAL A 43 16.56 -11.95 17.41
C VAL A 43 15.79 -10.69 17.01
N LEU A 44 16.48 -9.62 16.61
CA LEU A 44 15.87 -8.38 16.08
C LEU A 44 15.08 -8.63 14.79
N ASN A 45 15.62 -9.45 13.87
CA ASN A 45 14.93 -9.82 12.62
C ASN A 45 13.64 -10.63 12.84
N ASN A 46 13.45 -11.21 14.03
CA ASN A 46 12.25 -11.96 14.40
C ASN A 46 11.27 -11.12 15.25
N LEU A 47 11.68 -9.94 15.73
CA LEU A 47 10.91 -9.14 16.67
C LEU A 47 10.29 -7.88 16.06
N HIS A 48 10.80 -7.41 14.92
CA HIS A 48 10.34 -6.18 14.27
C HIS A 48 10.17 -6.37 12.76
N SER A 49 9.23 -5.65 12.17
CA SER A 49 8.95 -5.71 10.74
C SER A 49 8.78 -4.31 10.15
N ALA A 50 8.85 -4.17 8.83
CA ALA A 50 8.63 -2.91 8.13
C ALA A 50 7.25 -2.26 8.41
N VAL A 51 6.30 -3.03 8.92
CA VAL A 51 4.99 -2.59 9.38
C VAL A 51 5.08 -1.77 10.68
N ASP A 52 6.15 -1.97 11.46
CA ASP A 52 6.47 -1.24 12.69
C ASP A 52 6.92 0.21 12.43
N LEU A 53 7.11 0.60 11.16
CA LEU A 53 7.29 2.00 10.74
C LEU A 53 6.01 2.81 10.77
N LEU A 54 4.86 2.16 10.85
CA LEU A 54 3.58 2.82 10.62
C LEU A 54 3.05 3.33 11.97
N PRO A 55 2.83 4.65 12.10
CA PRO A 55 2.32 5.25 13.33
C PRO A 55 0.91 4.73 13.63
N SER A 56 0.67 4.20 14.81
CA SER A 56 -0.68 3.82 15.25
C SER A 56 -1.43 5.05 15.78
N PHE A 57 -2.67 5.31 15.35
CA PHE A 57 -3.48 6.36 15.96
C PHE A 57 -3.84 5.97 17.40
N VAL A 58 -3.59 6.86 18.36
CA VAL A 58 -3.85 6.59 19.79
C VAL A 58 -4.83 7.56 20.43
N ALA A 59 -4.96 8.79 19.92
CA ALA A 59 -5.85 9.80 20.49
C ALA A 59 -6.06 10.99 19.54
N SER A 60 -7.20 11.69 19.68
CA SER A 60 -7.33 13.07 19.20
C SER A 60 -7.53 14.03 20.37
N VAL A 61 -6.51 14.82 20.70
CA VAL A 61 -6.49 15.66 21.90
C VAL A 61 -7.23 16.98 21.66
N THR A 62 -8.44 17.07 22.18
CA THR A 62 -9.28 18.27 22.08
C THR A 62 -9.10 19.20 23.28
N PRO A 63 -9.33 20.51 23.11
CA PRO A 63 -9.18 21.51 24.17
C PRO A 63 -10.28 21.44 25.25
N ASN A 64 -11.43 20.83 24.95
CA ASN A 64 -12.59 20.78 25.84
C ASN A 64 -12.66 19.51 26.71
N ASN A 65 -11.83 18.50 26.45
CA ASN A 65 -11.78 17.28 27.24
C ASN A 65 -10.80 17.40 28.41
N ALA A 66 -11.21 16.95 29.60
CA ALA A 66 -10.42 17.03 30.83
C ALA A 66 -9.05 16.34 30.71
N SER A 67 -8.96 15.31 29.85
CA SER A 67 -7.73 14.65 29.38
C SER A 67 -8.09 13.37 28.63
N ILE A 68 -7.32 12.98 27.62
CA ILE A 68 -7.46 11.69 26.93
C ILE A 68 -6.34 10.75 27.35
N GLN A 69 -6.64 9.46 27.49
CA GLN A 69 -5.68 8.45 27.94
C GLN A 69 -5.49 7.34 26.92
N TRP A 70 -4.26 6.82 26.85
CA TRP A 70 -3.91 5.66 26.01
C TRP A 70 -2.74 4.88 26.63
N GLN A 71 -2.45 3.72 26.06
CA GLN A 71 -1.30 2.89 26.42
C GLN A 71 -0.21 3.07 25.37
N GLY A 72 1.00 3.38 25.83
CA GLY A 72 2.21 3.51 25.01
C GLY A 72 3.05 2.24 24.98
N ALA A 73 4.06 2.21 24.11
CA ALA A 73 4.99 1.09 24.00
C ALA A 73 5.93 1.03 25.21
N CYS A 74 6.39 2.19 25.68
CA CYS A 74 7.23 2.37 26.86
C CYS A 74 6.41 2.71 28.11
N PHE A 75 5.37 3.52 27.98
CA PHE A 75 4.58 4.01 29.12
C PHE A 75 3.17 3.43 29.08
N SER A 76 2.79 2.64 30.08
CA SER A 76 1.49 1.97 30.11
C SER A 76 0.32 2.90 30.40
N HIS A 77 0.58 4.09 30.96
CA HIS A 77 -0.45 5.06 31.32
C HIS A 77 -0.03 6.43 30.80
N ASN A 78 -0.63 6.85 29.69
CA ASN A 78 -0.42 8.17 29.11
C ASN A 78 -1.68 8.99 29.21
N GLN A 79 -1.51 10.29 29.41
CA GLN A 79 -2.60 11.24 29.51
C GLN A 79 -2.21 12.52 28.81
N ALA A 80 -3.03 13.02 27.89
CA ALA A 80 -2.79 14.32 27.26
C ALA A 80 -3.96 15.27 27.37
N ARG A 81 -3.62 16.57 27.40
CA ARG A 81 -4.54 17.70 27.34
C ARG A 81 -3.93 18.81 26.48
N LEU A 82 -4.76 19.64 25.88
CA LEU A 82 -4.35 20.72 25.00
C LEU A 82 -4.88 22.05 25.52
N ASP A 83 -3.98 22.99 25.79
CA ASP A 83 -4.35 24.35 26.20
C ASP A 83 -3.97 25.34 25.09
N PHE A 84 -4.93 26.14 24.61
CA PHE A 84 -4.59 27.23 23.71
C PHE A 84 -3.78 28.32 24.44
N THR A 85 -2.74 28.81 23.78
CA THR A 85 -1.98 29.97 24.24
C THR A 85 -2.44 31.21 23.49
N ALA A 86 -2.80 32.26 24.24
CA ALA A 86 -3.12 33.56 23.67
C ALA A 86 -1.90 34.20 22.99
N ASP A 87 -2.16 35.08 22.01
CA ASP A 87 -1.17 35.82 21.23
C ASP A 87 -0.09 36.48 22.10
N ALA A 88 1.08 35.86 22.15
CA ALA A 88 2.28 36.47 22.70
C ALA A 88 3.34 36.55 21.59
N ASN A 89 3.23 37.62 20.79
CA ASN A 89 4.30 38.18 19.94
C ASN A 89 4.63 37.52 18.59
N ASN A 90 3.68 36.92 17.87
CA ASN A 90 3.92 36.49 16.46
C ASN A 90 3.08 37.28 15.45
N ALA A 91 3.64 37.51 14.27
CA ALA A 91 3.12 38.40 13.21
C ALA A 91 1.78 37.96 12.57
N SER A 92 1.29 36.77 12.86
CA SER A 92 0.08 36.15 12.28
C SER A 92 -1.21 36.40 13.08
N GLY A 93 -1.13 36.65 14.40
CA GLY A 93 -2.30 36.88 15.28
C GLY A 93 -3.26 35.70 15.44
N LEU A 94 -2.79 34.47 15.15
CA LEU A 94 -3.63 33.26 15.19
C LEU A 94 -3.56 32.52 16.52
N GLY A 95 -2.70 32.93 17.47
CA GLY A 95 -2.42 32.17 18.69
C GLY A 95 -1.79 30.80 18.42
N GLY A 96 -1.57 30.04 19.50
CA GLY A 96 -0.94 28.72 19.45
C GLY A 96 -1.54 27.78 20.51
N ALA A 97 -0.84 26.70 20.85
CA ALA A 97 -1.25 25.82 21.94
C ALA A 97 -0.07 25.14 22.61
N ILE A 98 -0.28 24.67 23.84
CA ILE A 98 0.62 23.77 24.55
C ILE A 98 -0.13 22.47 24.77
N LEU A 99 0.40 21.39 24.20
CA LEU A 99 -0.03 20.03 24.49
C LEU A 99 0.79 19.54 25.69
N TYR A 100 0.11 19.22 26.77
CA TYR A 100 0.69 18.59 27.94
C TYR A 100 0.51 17.09 27.81
N LEU A 101 1.61 16.35 27.81
CA LEU A 101 1.62 14.89 27.78
C LEU A 101 2.24 14.37 29.08
N LYS A 102 1.43 13.72 29.90
CA LYS A 102 1.87 13.01 31.10
C LYS A 102 2.08 11.55 30.76
N THR A 103 3.31 11.08 30.91
CA THR A 103 3.66 9.67 30.74
C THR A 103 3.95 9.02 32.09
N GLU A 104 3.36 7.85 32.34
CA GLU A 104 3.46 7.14 33.62
C GLU A 104 3.72 5.64 33.43
N ALA A 105 4.16 5.00 34.52
CA ALA A 105 4.36 3.54 34.57
C ALA A 105 5.23 3.00 33.41
N ALA A 106 6.44 3.59 33.29
CA ALA A 106 7.48 3.16 32.36
C ALA A 106 7.84 1.67 32.54
N GLN A 107 7.91 0.96 31.42
CA GLN A 107 8.19 -0.47 31.37
C GLN A 107 9.66 -0.83 31.66
N SER A 108 10.60 0.10 31.38
CA SER A 108 12.02 0.00 31.71
C SER A 108 12.64 1.40 31.86
N TRP A 109 13.92 1.50 32.23
CA TRP A 109 14.60 2.80 32.38
C TRP A 109 15.11 3.38 31.06
N THR A 110 15.16 2.57 30.01
CA THR A 110 15.69 2.96 28.69
C THR A 110 14.67 2.91 27.57
N CYS A 111 13.45 2.47 27.85
CA CYS A 111 12.40 2.51 26.84
C CYS A 111 12.05 3.95 26.49
N MET A 112 11.51 4.13 25.28
CA MET A 112 11.15 5.43 24.75
C MET A 112 9.99 5.29 23.77
N ASP A 113 9.01 6.17 23.91
CA ASP A 113 7.95 6.34 22.93
C ASP A 113 8.33 7.46 21.96
N LEU A 114 8.05 7.25 20.67
CA LEU A 114 8.09 8.27 19.64
C LEU A 114 6.66 8.56 19.22
N TYR A 115 6.26 9.83 19.30
CA TYR A 115 4.93 10.28 18.93
C TYR A 115 5.00 11.21 17.72
N ILE A 116 3.98 11.10 16.87
CA ILE A 116 3.69 12.04 15.80
C ILE A 116 2.40 12.77 16.17
N PHE A 117 2.42 14.09 16.07
CA PHE A 117 1.28 14.96 16.34
C PHE A 117 0.90 15.63 15.03
N ALA A 118 -0.33 15.42 14.59
CA ALA A 118 -0.79 15.84 13.28
C ALA A 118 -2.11 16.62 13.35
N THR A 119 -2.20 17.62 12.48
CA THR A 119 -3.45 18.22 12.00
C THR A 119 -3.47 18.07 10.48
N PRO A 120 -4.59 18.34 9.79
CA PRO A 120 -4.60 18.43 8.33
C PRO A 120 -3.64 19.50 7.78
N TYR A 121 -3.09 20.36 8.63
CA TYR A 121 -2.25 21.50 8.25
C TYR A 121 -0.77 21.27 8.59
N ARG A 122 -0.44 20.55 9.67
CA ARG A 122 0.95 20.34 10.10
C ARG A 122 1.19 18.97 10.68
N ILE A 123 2.46 18.56 10.64
CA ILE A 123 2.99 17.44 11.43
C ILE A 123 4.19 17.89 12.23
N THR A 124 4.23 17.46 13.49
CA THR A 124 5.41 17.51 14.33
C THR A 124 5.59 16.16 15.01
N TRP A 125 6.78 15.88 15.53
CA TRP A 125 7.06 14.68 16.28
C TRP A 125 7.83 15.03 17.54
N ASP A 126 7.74 14.17 18.54
CA ASP A 126 8.54 14.28 19.75
C ASP A 126 8.74 12.90 20.38
N TYR A 127 9.75 12.78 21.22
CA TYR A 127 10.09 11.52 21.88
C TYR A 127 10.14 11.68 23.40
N TYR A 128 9.71 10.65 24.11
CA TYR A 128 9.65 10.67 25.56
C TYR A 128 10.33 9.42 26.13
N PHE A 129 11.30 9.63 27.01
CA PHE A 129 12.13 8.58 27.63
C PHE A 129 12.02 8.59 29.18
N SER A 130 11.27 9.52 29.76
CA SER A 130 11.05 9.61 31.20
C SER A 130 9.57 9.71 31.53
N ALA A 131 9.15 9.03 32.61
CA ALA A 131 7.79 9.09 33.13
C ALA A 131 7.61 10.39 33.92
N ARG A 132 7.09 11.42 33.26
CA ARG A 132 6.82 12.75 33.81
C ARG A 132 5.81 13.48 32.93
N GLU A 133 5.46 14.69 33.32
CA GLU A 133 4.75 15.63 32.44
C GLU A 133 5.74 16.29 31.47
N HIS A 134 5.37 16.27 30.19
CA HIS A 134 6.08 16.88 29.08
C HIS A 134 5.18 17.90 28.39
N THR A 135 5.78 18.82 27.65
CA THR A 135 5.05 19.87 26.94
C THR A 135 5.54 19.98 25.51
N LEU A 136 4.61 19.89 24.56
CA LEU A 136 4.84 20.20 23.15
C LEU A 136 4.17 21.53 22.83
N LYS A 137 4.93 22.49 22.31
CA LYS A 137 4.42 23.83 22.02
C LYS A 137 4.17 24.01 20.52
N PHE A 138 2.98 24.48 20.18
CA PHE A 138 2.60 25.01 18.88
C PHE A 138 2.68 26.53 18.97
N ASP A 139 3.73 27.14 18.40
CA ASP A 139 4.01 28.58 18.57
C ASP A 139 2.98 29.50 17.90
N SER A 140 2.49 29.12 16.72
CA SER A 140 1.39 29.76 16.01
C SER A 140 0.69 28.72 15.15
N TRP A 141 -0.64 28.81 15.04
CA TRP A 141 -1.38 28.13 13.97
C TRP A 141 -0.94 28.69 12.60
N GLU A 142 -0.92 27.83 11.58
CA GLU A 142 -0.42 28.15 10.25
C GLU A 142 -1.47 29.01 9.53
N GLU A 143 -2.74 28.67 9.72
CA GLU A 143 -3.88 29.29 9.07
C GLU A 143 -5.08 29.38 10.04
N PRO A 144 -6.02 30.33 9.84
CA PRO A 144 -7.23 30.43 10.68
C PRO A 144 -8.06 29.13 10.69
N ALA A 145 -8.04 28.39 9.58
CA ALA A 145 -8.77 27.15 9.44
C ALA A 145 -8.18 26.02 10.31
N GLU A 146 -6.85 25.99 10.51
CA GLU A 146 -6.21 25.06 11.44
C GLU A 146 -6.68 25.28 12.88
N LEU A 147 -6.73 26.55 13.31
CA LEU A 147 -7.23 26.90 14.64
C LEU A 147 -8.66 26.39 14.83
N GLU A 148 -9.52 26.57 13.83
CA GLU A 148 -10.92 26.12 13.92
C GLU A 148 -11.04 24.60 13.91
N TYR A 149 -10.26 23.91 13.07
CA TYR A 149 -10.16 22.46 13.08
C TYR A 149 -9.75 21.94 14.46
N VAL A 150 -8.69 22.48 15.06
CA VAL A 150 -8.17 22.01 16.36
C VAL A 150 -9.17 22.25 17.49
N LYS A 151 -9.99 23.31 17.44
CA LYS A 151 -11.07 23.52 18.42
C LYS A 151 -12.12 22.41 18.37
N GLN A 152 -12.46 21.95 17.18
CA GLN A 152 -13.54 20.99 16.95
C GLN A 152 -13.06 19.55 17.06
N HIS A 153 -11.92 19.24 16.45
CA HIS A 153 -11.39 17.89 16.26
C HIS A 153 -10.19 17.57 17.13
N GLY A 154 -9.43 18.58 17.56
CA GLY A 154 -8.21 18.40 18.35
C GLY A 154 -6.97 18.11 17.49
N VAL A 155 -5.89 17.71 18.15
CA VAL A 155 -4.64 17.27 17.52
C VAL A 155 -4.58 15.75 17.53
N SER A 156 -4.45 15.13 16.36
CA SER A 156 -4.27 13.68 16.23
C SER A 156 -2.89 13.28 16.75
N VAL A 157 -2.86 12.27 17.61
CA VAL A 157 -1.65 11.72 18.22
C VAL A 157 -1.48 10.30 17.72
N PHE A 158 -0.33 10.05 17.12
CA PHE A 158 0.09 8.74 16.68
C PHE A 158 1.30 8.28 17.47
N LEU A 159 1.31 7.01 17.86
CA LEU A 159 2.42 6.36 18.53
C LEU A 159 3.12 5.43 17.57
N MET A 160 4.45 5.52 17.52
CA MET A 160 5.29 4.51 16.88
C MET A 160 5.38 3.28 17.79
N PRO A 161 4.74 2.15 17.44
CA PRO A 161 4.59 1.01 18.36
C PRO A 161 5.93 0.40 18.79
N SER A 162 6.96 0.55 17.96
CA SER A 162 8.30 -0.01 18.22
C SER A 162 9.30 1.00 18.79
N GLY A 163 8.85 2.22 19.16
CA GLY A 163 9.68 3.30 19.70
C GLY A 163 10.74 3.82 18.70
N MET A 164 11.59 4.77 19.09
CA MET A 164 12.58 5.37 18.16
C MET A 164 13.55 4.35 17.57
N LEU A 165 13.94 3.34 18.36
CA LEU A 165 14.98 2.40 17.95
C LEU A 165 14.42 1.29 17.06
N GLY A 166 13.20 0.83 17.33
CA GLY A 166 12.46 -0.01 16.40
C GLY A 166 12.08 0.76 15.13
N THR A 167 11.74 2.05 15.22
CA THR A 167 11.50 2.92 14.06
C THR A 167 12.75 3.04 13.19
N LEU A 168 13.93 3.31 13.79
CA LEU A 168 15.21 3.41 13.07
C LEU A 168 15.62 2.07 12.42
N LEU A 169 15.39 0.95 13.11
CA LEU A 169 15.64 -0.39 12.57
C LEU A 169 14.64 -0.76 11.46
N SER A 170 13.39 -0.31 11.57
CA SER A 170 12.38 -0.57 10.55
C SER A 170 12.59 0.29 9.30
N VAL A 171 13.15 1.51 9.43
CA VAL A 171 13.67 2.29 8.29
C VAL A 171 14.78 1.52 7.56
N ILE A 172 15.61 0.79 8.32
CA ILE A 172 16.63 -0.12 7.77
C ILE A 172 16.00 -1.34 7.08
N ASP A 173 14.74 -1.69 7.35
CA ASP A 173 14.02 -2.79 6.68
C ASP A 173 13.24 -2.35 5.43
N VAL A 174 12.81 -1.08 5.33
CA VAL A 174 12.08 -0.55 4.15
C VAL A 174 12.97 0.10 3.11
N LEU A 175 13.98 0.89 3.50
CA LEU A 175 14.94 1.45 2.55
C LEU A 175 15.62 0.42 1.61
N PRO A 176 15.95 -0.81 2.07
CA PRO A 176 16.49 -1.84 1.20
C PRO A 176 15.54 -2.25 0.07
N LEU A 177 14.22 -2.19 0.27
CA LEU A 177 13.23 -2.65 -0.72
C LEU A 177 13.40 -1.94 -2.06
N PHE A 178 13.82 -0.67 -2.04
CA PHE A 178 14.02 0.15 -3.23
C PHE A 178 15.42 0.00 -3.84
N SER A 179 16.31 -0.78 -3.22
CA SER A 179 17.67 -1.00 -3.72
C SER A 179 17.68 -1.89 -4.96
N SER A 180 18.46 -1.52 -5.97
CA SER A 180 18.66 -2.30 -7.20
C SER A 180 19.65 -3.47 -7.04
N THR A 181 20.02 -3.81 -5.81
CA THR A 181 21.02 -4.84 -5.48
C THR A 181 20.37 -6.18 -5.16
N GLU A 182 21.17 -7.25 -5.06
CA GLU A 182 20.69 -8.54 -4.55
C GLU A 182 20.19 -8.44 -3.10
N TRP A 183 20.77 -7.55 -2.30
CA TRP A 183 20.27 -7.27 -0.95
C TRP A 183 18.86 -6.70 -0.99
N GLY A 184 18.60 -5.73 -1.87
CA GLY A 184 17.25 -5.20 -2.06
C GLY A 184 16.27 -6.27 -2.54
N GLN A 185 16.69 -7.14 -3.46
CA GLN A 185 15.86 -8.27 -3.86
C GLN A 185 15.51 -9.19 -2.68
N ASN A 186 16.51 -9.59 -1.89
CA ASN A 186 16.26 -10.47 -0.75
C ASN A 186 15.34 -9.80 0.28
N ALA A 187 15.47 -8.48 0.48
CA ALA A 187 14.56 -7.73 1.34
C ALA A 187 13.11 -7.76 0.83
N ASN A 188 12.88 -7.60 -0.48
CA ASN A 188 11.54 -7.74 -1.07
C ASN A 188 10.96 -9.14 -0.85
N LEU A 189 11.76 -10.18 -1.12
CA LEU A 189 11.34 -11.57 -0.91
C LEU A 189 11.02 -11.88 0.55
N ASP A 190 11.87 -11.45 1.49
CA ASP A 190 11.69 -11.67 2.92
C ASP A 190 10.45 -10.92 3.44
N PHE A 191 10.21 -9.70 2.97
CA PHE A 191 9.02 -8.92 3.30
C PHE A 191 7.75 -9.65 2.86
N LEU A 192 7.66 -10.04 1.58
CA LEU A 192 6.47 -10.71 1.03
C LEU A 192 6.24 -12.09 1.67
N LYS A 193 7.30 -12.85 1.95
CA LYS A 193 7.22 -14.12 2.70
C LYS A 193 6.62 -13.91 4.10
N ARG A 194 7.09 -12.89 4.81
CA ARG A 194 6.70 -12.59 6.19
C ARG A 194 5.27 -12.07 6.28
N HIS A 195 4.88 -11.19 5.37
CA HIS A 195 3.62 -10.44 5.48
C HIS A 195 2.47 -11.02 4.66
N MET A 196 2.78 -11.81 3.63
CA MET A 196 1.77 -12.40 2.74
C MET A 196 1.78 -13.93 2.71
N GLY A 197 2.77 -14.56 3.35
CA GLY A 197 2.93 -16.02 3.27
C GLY A 197 3.35 -16.52 1.88
N ALA A 198 3.90 -15.63 1.03
CA ALA A 198 4.42 -16.00 -0.28
C ALA A 198 5.58 -17.00 -0.15
N THR A 199 5.79 -17.86 -1.15
CA THR A 199 6.87 -18.86 -1.12
C THR A 199 8.10 -18.42 -1.89
N PHE A 200 7.92 -17.80 -3.07
CA PHE A 200 8.99 -17.48 -4.01
C PHE A 200 9.96 -18.65 -4.21
N GLU A 201 9.43 -19.80 -4.63
CA GLU A 201 10.26 -20.95 -5.02
C GLU A 201 11.09 -20.60 -6.26
N LYS A 202 12.38 -20.93 -6.26
CA LYS A 202 13.22 -20.75 -7.46
C LYS A 202 12.85 -21.80 -8.52
N ARG A 203 12.72 -21.35 -9.77
CA ARG A 203 12.41 -22.19 -10.93
C ARG A 203 13.66 -22.88 -11.47
N SER A 204 13.46 -24.03 -12.10
CA SER A 204 14.50 -24.65 -12.92
C SER A 204 14.76 -23.81 -14.18
N GLN A 205 16.03 -23.66 -14.57
CA GLN A 205 16.39 -23.00 -15.81
C GLN A 205 15.89 -23.78 -17.05
N PRO A 206 15.61 -23.10 -18.18
CA PRO A 206 15.75 -21.65 -18.41
C PRO A 206 14.62 -20.82 -17.78
N TRP A 207 14.95 -19.60 -17.32
CA TRP A 207 13.98 -18.67 -16.73
C TRP A 207 13.25 -17.78 -17.75
N CYS A 208 13.57 -17.93 -19.02
CA CYS A 208 13.00 -17.18 -20.13
C CYS A 208 12.47 -18.17 -21.18
N ALA A 209 11.18 -18.08 -21.49
CA ALA A 209 10.56 -18.91 -22.51
C ALA A 209 10.86 -18.38 -23.92
N THR A 210 11.04 -19.28 -24.88
CA THR A 210 11.05 -18.91 -26.30
C THR A 210 9.61 -18.90 -26.81
N ILE A 211 9.01 -17.72 -26.82
CA ILE A 211 7.61 -17.50 -27.17
C ILE A 211 7.46 -17.41 -28.68
N ASP A 212 6.48 -18.11 -29.24
CA ASP A 212 6.03 -17.87 -30.61
C ASP A 212 4.88 -16.82 -30.60
N PRO A 213 5.08 -15.61 -31.16
CA PRO A 213 4.02 -14.60 -31.23
C PRO A 213 2.76 -15.07 -31.98
N ALA A 214 2.85 -16.11 -32.80
CA ALA A 214 1.68 -16.72 -33.45
C ALA A 214 0.70 -17.32 -32.43
N ASP A 215 1.21 -17.89 -31.33
CA ASP A 215 0.42 -18.55 -30.28
C ASP A 215 -0.21 -17.56 -29.27
N VAL A 216 0.21 -16.29 -29.29
CA VAL A 216 -0.35 -15.22 -28.45
C VAL A 216 -1.54 -14.57 -29.15
N HIS A 217 -2.60 -14.25 -28.42
CA HIS A 217 -3.85 -13.74 -28.97
C HIS A 217 -4.21 -12.36 -28.39
N SER A 218 -5.02 -11.61 -29.14
CA SER A 218 -5.62 -10.38 -28.61
C SER A 218 -6.42 -10.67 -27.35
N GLY A 219 -6.18 -9.87 -26.32
CA GLY A 219 -6.79 -10.00 -25.01
C GLY A 219 -6.06 -10.94 -24.06
N ASP A 220 -5.00 -11.66 -24.47
CA ASP A 220 -4.19 -12.44 -23.53
C ASP A 220 -3.52 -11.47 -22.52
N PHE A 221 -3.65 -11.79 -21.23
CA PHE A 221 -3.26 -10.92 -20.11
C PHE A 221 -1.83 -11.20 -19.68
N LEU A 222 -1.06 -10.17 -19.33
CA LEU A 222 0.28 -10.27 -18.78
C LEU A 222 0.26 -9.78 -17.34
N ALA A 223 0.52 -10.69 -16.39
CA ALA A 223 0.75 -10.35 -14.99
C ALA A 223 2.27 -10.23 -14.77
N VAL A 224 2.71 -9.09 -14.25
CA VAL A 224 4.11 -8.75 -14.02
C VAL A 224 4.35 -8.55 -12.52
N SER A 225 5.43 -9.15 -12.02
CA SER A 225 5.87 -9.01 -10.65
C SER A 225 7.36 -8.66 -10.64
N LYS A 226 7.71 -7.47 -10.19
CA LYS A 226 9.08 -7.01 -9.96
C LYS A 226 9.44 -7.17 -8.49
N ILE A 227 10.70 -7.50 -8.23
CA ILE A 227 11.20 -7.77 -6.87
C ILE A 227 12.53 -7.08 -6.59
N ARG A 228 12.98 -6.15 -7.44
CA ARG A 228 14.26 -5.45 -7.27
C ARG A 228 14.17 -3.99 -7.73
N GLY A 229 14.95 -3.12 -7.09
CA GLY A 229 15.02 -1.71 -7.43
C GLY A 229 13.79 -0.91 -7.02
N ARG A 230 13.72 0.35 -7.47
CA ARG A 230 12.63 1.28 -7.16
C ARG A 230 11.26 0.64 -7.39
N TRP A 231 11.03 0.10 -8.57
CA TRP A 231 9.75 -0.53 -8.94
C TRP A 231 9.48 -1.81 -8.15
N GLY A 232 10.49 -2.64 -7.87
CA GLY A 232 10.32 -3.80 -6.99
C GLY A 232 9.84 -3.41 -5.58
N GLY A 233 10.41 -2.35 -5.01
CA GLY A 233 10.00 -1.84 -3.71
C GLY A 233 8.56 -1.32 -3.70
N PHE A 234 8.16 -0.54 -4.71
CA PHE A 234 6.77 -0.07 -4.84
C PHE A 234 5.79 -1.22 -5.00
N GLU A 235 6.07 -2.14 -5.93
CA GLU A 235 5.21 -3.29 -6.15
C GLU A 235 5.13 -4.19 -4.91
N THR A 236 6.19 -4.32 -4.11
CA THR A 236 6.14 -5.10 -2.87
C THR A 236 5.16 -4.53 -1.86
N LEU A 237 5.09 -3.20 -1.73
CA LEU A 237 4.12 -2.55 -0.87
C LEU A 237 2.70 -2.64 -1.44
N GLU A 238 2.55 -2.45 -2.76
CA GLU A 238 1.28 -2.62 -3.46
C GLU A 238 0.72 -4.04 -3.30
N LYS A 239 1.54 -5.06 -3.52
CA LYS A 239 1.20 -6.49 -3.32
C LYS A 239 0.68 -6.72 -1.91
N TRP A 240 1.35 -6.14 -0.93
CA TRP A 240 0.96 -6.28 0.48
C TRP A 240 -0.37 -5.64 0.81
N VAL A 241 -0.66 -4.42 0.32
CA VAL A 241 -1.93 -3.75 0.61
C VAL A 241 -3.11 -4.31 -0.20
N THR A 242 -2.87 -4.83 -1.41
CA THR A 242 -3.93 -5.36 -2.30
C THR A 242 -4.12 -6.88 -2.21
N GLY A 243 -3.18 -7.60 -1.60
CA GLY A 243 -3.14 -9.06 -1.65
C GLY A 243 -2.76 -9.63 -3.01
N SER A 244 -2.45 -8.78 -4.00
CA SER A 244 -1.96 -9.22 -5.29
C SER A 244 -0.54 -9.77 -5.16
N PHE A 245 -0.20 -10.77 -5.97
CA PHE A 245 1.16 -11.29 -6.08
C PHE A 245 1.88 -10.81 -7.35
N ALA A 246 1.17 -10.02 -8.16
CA ALA A 246 1.68 -9.23 -9.29
C ALA A 246 1.49 -7.74 -8.98
N GLY A 247 2.43 -6.89 -9.39
CA GLY A 247 2.37 -5.43 -9.15
C GLY A 247 2.21 -4.61 -10.43
N HIS A 248 2.14 -5.25 -11.59
CA HIS A 248 1.82 -4.55 -12.84
C HIS A 248 1.14 -5.48 -13.83
N THR A 249 0.38 -4.91 -14.77
CA THR A 249 -0.34 -5.67 -15.79
C THR A 249 -0.25 -5.03 -17.15
N ALA A 250 -0.20 -5.87 -18.18
CA ALA A 250 -0.27 -5.46 -19.58
C ALA A 250 -1.18 -6.41 -20.36
N VAL A 251 -1.53 -6.04 -21.60
CA VAL A 251 -2.36 -6.89 -22.46
C VAL A 251 -1.83 -6.98 -23.87
N CYS A 252 -1.91 -8.17 -24.44
CA CYS A 252 -1.52 -8.45 -25.81
C CYS A 252 -2.63 -8.06 -26.81
N LEU A 253 -2.26 -7.45 -27.93
CA LEU A 253 -3.16 -7.13 -29.04
C LEU A 253 -2.52 -7.50 -30.37
N LYS A 254 -3.29 -8.14 -31.26
CA LYS A 254 -2.91 -8.35 -32.66
C LYS A 254 -3.58 -7.33 -33.56
N ASP A 255 -2.80 -6.66 -34.41
CA ASP A 255 -3.33 -5.78 -35.43
C ASP A 255 -3.92 -6.56 -36.62
N GLU A 256 -4.45 -5.84 -37.62
CA GLU A 256 -5.04 -6.44 -38.83
C GLU A 256 -4.04 -7.23 -39.67
N MET A 257 -2.74 -6.94 -39.54
CA MET A 257 -1.65 -7.66 -40.22
C MET A 257 -1.17 -8.87 -39.42
N GLY A 258 -1.69 -9.06 -38.20
CA GLY A 258 -1.28 -10.12 -37.28
C GLY A 258 -0.03 -9.81 -36.47
N ASN A 259 0.49 -8.57 -36.51
CA ASN A 259 1.63 -8.19 -35.66
C ASN A 259 1.17 -8.08 -34.21
N LEU A 260 2.05 -8.50 -33.29
CA LEU A 260 1.77 -8.50 -31.86
C LEU A 260 2.25 -7.19 -31.20
N TRP A 261 1.35 -6.60 -30.42
CA TRP A 261 1.53 -5.38 -29.66
C TRP A 261 1.24 -5.64 -28.18
N VAL A 262 1.85 -4.85 -27.31
CA VAL A 262 1.56 -4.81 -25.88
C VAL A 262 1.01 -3.43 -25.55
N ALA A 263 -0.14 -3.40 -24.87
CA ALA A 263 -0.71 -2.18 -24.33
C ALA A 263 -0.69 -2.23 -22.80
N GLU A 264 -0.24 -1.15 -22.17
CA GLU A 264 -0.14 -1.04 -20.71
C GLU A 264 -0.37 0.40 -20.25
N SER A 265 -0.87 0.56 -19.03
CA SER A 265 -0.93 1.84 -18.33
C SER A 265 0.11 1.85 -17.22
N GLY A 266 0.94 2.88 -17.13
CA GLY A 266 2.02 2.99 -16.13
C GLY A 266 3.42 2.95 -16.73
N HIS A 267 3.54 3.24 -18.03
CA HIS A 267 4.83 3.27 -18.71
C HIS A 267 5.48 4.65 -18.55
N GLU A 268 6.69 4.68 -17.99
CA GLU A 268 7.45 5.93 -17.79
C GLU A 268 7.98 6.45 -19.15
N ASN A 269 7.57 7.66 -19.54
CA ASN A 269 8.07 8.32 -20.74
C ASN A 269 9.43 9.02 -20.50
N GLU A 270 10.00 9.64 -21.55
CA GLU A 270 11.30 10.34 -21.45
C GLU A 270 11.32 11.51 -20.45
N LYS A 271 10.16 12.02 -20.03
CA LYS A 271 10.02 13.08 -19.03
C LYS A 271 9.84 12.55 -17.60
N GLY A 272 9.76 11.23 -17.42
CA GLY A 272 9.47 10.61 -16.14
C GLY A 272 7.97 10.55 -15.79
N GLU A 273 7.08 10.82 -16.76
CA GLU A 273 5.63 10.73 -16.56
C GLU A 273 5.14 9.32 -16.89
N GLU A 274 4.30 8.75 -16.04
CA GLU A 274 3.64 7.46 -16.31
C GLU A 274 2.41 7.66 -17.20
N ILE A 275 2.41 7.01 -18.36
CA ILE A 275 1.37 7.13 -19.37
C ILE A 275 0.90 5.76 -19.87
N ILE A 276 -0.21 5.77 -20.62
CA ILE A 276 -0.72 4.63 -21.35
C ILE A 276 -0.02 4.52 -22.69
N VAL A 277 0.55 3.36 -23.01
CA VAL A 277 1.27 3.11 -24.26
C VAL A 277 0.75 1.88 -24.98
N ILE A 278 0.98 1.85 -26.29
CA ILE A 278 0.83 0.66 -27.13
C ILE A 278 2.12 0.53 -27.93
N ILE A 279 2.91 -0.50 -27.67
CA ILE A 279 4.22 -0.68 -28.30
C ILE A 279 4.36 -2.08 -28.91
N PRO A 280 5.19 -2.26 -29.95
CA PRO A 280 5.42 -3.57 -30.54
C PRO A 280 5.97 -4.56 -29.53
N TRP A 281 5.50 -5.82 -29.59
CA TRP A 281 5.93 -6.89 -28.67
C TRP A 281 7.45 -7.00 -28.56
N ASN A 282 8.17 -6.93 -29.68
CA ASN A 282 9.63 -7.05 -29.68
C ASN A 282 10.30 -5.91 -28.90
N GLU A 283 9.78 -4.70 -29.00
CA GLU A 283 10.30 -3.54 -28.27
C GLU A 283 10.02 -3.67 -26.78
N TRP A 284 8.78 -4.03 -26.40
CA TRP A 284 8.41 -4.30 -25.01
C TRP A 284 9.26 -5.42 -24.42
N TRP A 285 9.41 -6.54 -25.13
CA TRP A 285 10.18 -7.70 -24.68
C TRP A 285 11.67 -7.37 -24.48
N ILE A 286 12.27 -6.61 -25.40
CA ILE A 286 13.66 -6.13 -25.24
C ILE A 286 13.78 -5.20 -24.03
N SER A 287 12.80 -4.33 -23.79
CA SER A 287 12.79 -3.42 -22.64
C SER A 287 12.78 -4.20 -21.32
N VAL A 288 11.83 -5.14 -21.19
CA VAL A 288 11.69 -6.02 -20.02
C VAL A 288 12.97 -6.81 -19.75
N LEU A 289 13.62 -7.37 -20.77
CA LEU A 289 14.86 -8.14 -20.60
C LEU A 289 16.06 -7.28 -20.17
N LYS A 290 16.03 -5.98 -20.46
CA LYS A 290 17.06 -5.02 -20.03
C LYS A 290 16.74 -4.39 -18.67
N GLU A 291 15.51 -4.53 -18.20
CA GLU A 291 15.05 -3.93 -16.95
C GLU A 291 15.77 -4.59 -15.76
N GLY A 292 16.45 -3.78 -14.94
CA GLY A 292 17.21 -4.25 -13.77
C GLY A 292 16.36 -4.65 -12.56
N SER A 293 15.04 -4.76 -12.71
CA SER A 293 14.07 -5.01 -11.63
C SER A 293 13.83 -6.49 -11.33
N ASN A 294 14.47 -7.39 -12.10
CA ASN A 294 14.26 -8.84 -12.07
C ASN A 294 12.76 -9.20 -12.12
N PRO A 295 12.08 -8.98 -13.26
CA PRO A 295 10.66 -9.26 -13.38
C PRO A 295 10.36 -10.76 -13.50
N GLN A 296 9.26 -11.18 -12.90
CA GLN A 296 8.56 -12.44 -13.13
C GLN A 296 7.29 -12.13 -13.92
N ILE A 297 7.06 -12.83 -15.04
CA ILE A 297 5.96 -12.53 -15.94
C ILE A 297 5.18 -13.80 -16.27
N ALA A 298 3.87 -13.75 -16.08
CA ALA A 298 2.93 -14.77 -16.50
C ALA A 298 2.02 -14.23 -17.60
N LEU A 299 1.88 -15.01 -18.66
CA LEU A 299 0.87 -14.84 -19.69
C LEU A 299 -0.33 -15.73 -19.33
N LEU A 300 -1.51 -15.11 -19.24
CA LEU A 300 -2.79 -15.74 -18.93
C LEU A 300 -3.66 -15.70 -20.19
N PRO A 301 -3.73 -16.80 -20.97
CA PRO A 301 -4.55 -16.83 -22.17
C PRO A 301 -6.03 -16.72 -21.83
N LEU A 302 -6.81 -16.01 -22.66
CA LEU A 302 -8.27 -16.04 -22.52
C LEU A 302 -8.83 -17.43 -22.84
N HIS A 303 -9.84 -17.86 -22.10
CA HIS A 303 -10.56 -19.09 -22.39
C HIS A 303 -11.17 -19.01 -23.80
N PRO A 304 -11.19 -20.10 -24.60
CA PRO A 304 -11.70 -20.10 -25.98
C PRO A 304 -13.12 -19.51 -26.12
N ALA A 305 -13.99 -19.76 -25.14
CA ALA A 305 -15.35 -19.21 -25.12
C ALA A 305 -15.39 -17.68 -24.94
N GLN A 306 -14.42 -17.10 -24.23
CA GLN A 306 -14.29 -15.65 -24.07
C GLN A 306 -13.61 -15.04 -25.29
N ARG A 307 -12.59 -15.71 -25.83
CA ARG A 307 -11.94 -15.32 -27.09
C ARG A 307 -12.92 -15.23 -28.26
N ALA A 308 -13.89 -16.14 -28.34
CA ALA A 308 -14.95 -16.10 -29.35
C ALA A 308 -15.89 -14.87 -29.24
N LYS A 309 -15.99 -14.26 -28.05
CA LYS A 309 -16.77 -13.03 -27.83
C LYS A 309 -15.94 -11.76 -28.00
N PHE A 310 -14.62 -11.86 -27.93
CA PHE A 310 -13.71 -10.73 -27.91
C PHE A 310 -13.78 -9.95 -29.23
N ASN A 311 -14.31 -8.74 -29.18
CA ASN A 311 -14.32 -7.83 -30.32
C ASN A 311 -12.98 -7.08 -30.42
N SER A 312 -12.09 -7.58 -31.28
CA SER A 312 -10.77 -6.99 -31.50
C SER A 312 -10.81 -5.55 -32.00
N THR A 313 -11.78 -5.18 -32.83
CA THR A 313 -11.92 -3.81 -33.33
C THR A 313 -12.24 -2.85 -32.20
N ALA A 314 -13.23 -3.18 -31.37
CA ALA A 314 -13.60 -2.36 -30.21
C ALA A 314 -12.47 -2.27 -29.17
N ALA A 315 -11.73 -3.37 -28.96
CA ALA A 315 -10.56 -3.38 -28.09
C ALA A 315 -9.48 -2.39 -28.57
N TRP A 316 -9.18 -2.40 -29.87
CA TRP A 316 -8.23 -1.47 -30.49
C TRP A 316 -8.71 -0.01 -30.45
N GLU A 317 -9.99 0.24 -30.69
CA GLU A 317 -10.57 1.59 -30.57
C GLU A 317 -10.41 2.13 -29.15
N TYR A 318 -10.73 1.31 -28.13
CA TYR A 318 -10.52 1.68 -26.74
C TYR A 318 -9.04 1.94 -26.44
N ALA A 319 -8.15 1.00 -26.77
CA ALA A 319 -6.72 1.13 -26.49
C ALA A 319 -6.13 2.40 -27.12
N ARG A 320 -6.45 2.68 -28.40
CA ARG A 320 -6.00 3.90 -29.10
C ARG A 320 -6.59 5.16 -28.49
N SER A 321 -7.83 5.12 -28.01
CA SER A 321 -8.45 6.29 -27.35
C SER A 321 -7.74 6.68 -26.05
N MET A 322 -7.10 5.72 -25.39
CA MET A 322 -6.39 5.90 -24.12
C MET A 322 -4.88 6.11 -24.30
N ALA A 323 -4.30 5.77 -25.46
CA ALA A 323 -2.88 5.95 -25.71
C ALA A 323 -2.44 7.42 -25.49
N GLY A 324 -1.39 7.60 -24.71
CA GLY A 324 -0.84 8.91 -24.33
C GLY A 324 -1.55 9.59 -23.15
N LYS A 325 -2.65 9.02 -22.62
CA LYS A 325 -3.31 9.52 -21.41
C LYS A 325 -2.52 9.17 -20.14
N PRO A 326 -2.70 9.92 -19.04
CA PRO A 326 -1.96 9.69 -17.80
C PRO A 326 -2.38 8.40 -17.09
N TYR A 327 -1.48 7.91 -16.24
CA TYR A 327 -1.76 6.82 -15.31
C TYR A 327 -2.84 7.20 -14.28
N GLY A 328 -3.66 6.22 -13.89
CA GLY A 328 -4.75 6.39 -12.92
C GLY A 328 -4.28 6.49 -11.48
N TYR A 329 -3.56 7.54 -11.11
CA TYR A 329 -3.19 7.73 -9.70
C TYR A 329 -4.40 8.10 -8.82
N HIS A 330 -5.39 8.80 -9.38
CA HIS A 330 -6.62 9.23 -8.69
C HIS A 330 -7.46 8.07 -8.16
N ASN A 331 -7.47 6.93 -8.86
CA ASN A 331 -8.28 5.76 -8.50
C ASN A 331 -7.48 4.60 -7.89
N MET A 332 -6.14 4.58 -8.06
CA MET A 332 -5.28 3.53 -7.51
C MET A 332 -5.47 3.32 -6.00
N ILE A 333 -5.57 4.41 -5.22
CA ILE A 333 -5.73 4.32 -3.77
C ILE A 333 -7.11 3.78 -3.38
N PHE A 334 -8.16 4.10 -4.12
CA PHE A 334 -9.52 3.70 -3.80
C PHE A 334 -9.84 2.27 -4.21
N SER A 335 -9.12 1.69 -5.17
CA SER A 335 -9.30 0.31 -5.63
C SER A 335 -9.09 -0.79 -4.58
N TRP A 336 -8.70 -0.44 -3.36
CA TRP A 336 -8.51 -1.37 -2.24
C TRP A 336 -8.99 -0.77 -0.89
N ILE A 337 -9.77 0.32 -0.93
CA ILE A 337 -10.36 0.98 0.25
C ILE A 337 -11.89 0.92 0.10
N ASP A 338 -12.43 -0.29 0.16
CA ASP A 338 -13.83 -0.54 -0.20
C ASP A 338 -14.76 -0.60 1.03
N THR A 339 -14.19 -0.72 2.22
CA THR A 339 -14.95 -0.94 3.47
C THR A 339 -14.66 0.15 4.52
N VAL A 340 -15.49 0.29 5.55
CA VAL A 340 -15.28 1.33 6.59
C VAL A 340 -14.09 0.97 7.50
N ALA A 341 -13.85 -0.33 7.66
CA ALA A 341 -12.74 -0.92 8.41
C ALA A 341 -12.29 -2.18 7.65
N ASP A 342 -11.10 -2.71 7.94
CA ASP A 342 -10.57 -3.94 7.32
C ASP A 342 -10.07 -3.80 5.86
N ASN A 343 -9.67 -2.60 5.44
CA ASN A 343 -8.94 -2.41 4.17
C ASN A 343 -7.42 -2.44 4.32
N TYR A 344 -6.92 -2.04 5.49
CA TYR A 344 -5.51 -1.75 5.67
C TYR A 344 -4.80 -2.82 6.50
N PRO A 345 -3.63 -3.29 6.07
CA PRO A 345 -2.76 -4.09 6.92
C PRO A 345 -2.48 -3.40 8.27
N PRO A 346 -2.74 -4.04 9.42
CA PRO A 346 -2.39 -3.45 10.72
C PRO A 346 -0.90 -3.07 10.78
N PRO A 347 -0.50 -1.92 11.38
CA PRO A 347 -1.29 -0.97 12.15
C PRO A 347 -1.82 0.22 11.32
N LEU A 348 -1.84 0.13 9.99
CA LEU A 348 -2.43 1.19 9.17
C LEU A 348 -3.92 1.35 9.52
N ASP A 349 -4.35 2.60 9.67
CA ASP A 349 -5.75 2.96 9.84
C ASP A 349 -6.09 4.20 8.99
N ALA A 350 -7.39 4.51 8.88
CA ALA A 350 -7.86 5.64 8.11
C ALA A 350 -7.27 6.98 8.60
N HIS A 351 -7.01 7.14 9.90
CA HIS A 351 -6.45 8.38 10.44
C HIS A 351 -4.98 8.59 10.04
N LEU A 352 -4.20 7.52 10.00
CA LEU A 352 -2.82 7.57 9.52
C LEU A 352 -2.80 7.88 8.01
N VAL A 353 -3.65 7.21 7.24
CA VAL A 353 -3.81 7.46 5.81
C VAL A 353 -4.16 8.94 5.57
N ILE A 354 -5.16 9.49 6.28
CA ILE A 354 -5.55 10.92 6.23
C ILE A 354 -4.38 11.85 6.59
N SER A 355 -3.58 11.51 7.59
CA SER A 355 -2.47 12.35 8.06
C SER A 355 -1.33 12.37 7.05
N VAL A 356 -0.97 11.21 6.49
CA VAL A 356 0.02 11.10 5.39
C VAL A 356 -0.50 11.77 4.11
N MET A 357 -1.79 11.65 3.81
CA MET A 357 -2.45 12.33 2.67
C MET A 357 -2.40 13.86 2.81
N SER A 358 -2.70 14.38 4.00
CA SER A 358 -2.65 15.82 4.30
C SER A 358 -1.22 16.37 4.13
N MET A 359 -0.20 15.60 4.54
CA MET A 359 1.21 15.94 4.32
C MET A 359 1.60 15.97 2.84
N TRP A 360 1.25 14.92 2.09
CA TRP A 360 1.58 14.81 0.67
C TRP A 360 0.94 15.95 -0.13
N THR A 361 -0.25 16.39 0.29
CA THR A 361 -0.98 17.54 -0.26
C THR A 361 -0.27 18.88 -0.09
N ARG A 362 0.46 19.10 1.01
CA ARG A 362 1.26 20.32 1.19
C ARG A 362 2.67 20.20 0.60
N MET A 363 3.28 19.01 0.60
CA MET A 363 4.65 18.80 0.12
C MET A 363 4.78 18.71 -1.41
N GLN A 364 3.79 18.13 -2.10
CA GLN A 364 3.72 18.01 -3.55
C GLN A 364 2.29 18.29 -4.03
N PRO A 365 1.82 19.55 -3.95
CA PRO A 365 0.41 19.90 -4.17
C PRO A 365 -0.12 19.51 -5.56
N ALA A 366 0.74 19.54 -6.59
CA ALA A 366 0.36 19.09 -7.93
C ALA A 366 0.10 17.56 -8.01
N TYR A 367 0.87 16.75 -7.28
CA TYR A 367 0.67 15.29 -7.25
C TYR A 367 -0.50 14.88 -6.35
N ALA A 368 -0.70 15.57 -5.23
CA ALA A 368 -1.78 15.24 -4.32
C ALA A 368 -3.16 15.71 -4.77
N ALA A 369 -3.24 16.87 -5.44
CA ALA A 369 -4.46 17.27 -6.15
C ALA A 369 -4.85 16.21 -7.18
N ASN A 370 -3.84 15.64 -7.87
CA ASN A 370 -3.98 14.57 -8.85
C ASN A 370 -4.13 13.15 -8.27
N MET A 371 -4.14 12.99 -6.95
CA MET A 371 -4.22 11.65 -6.32
C MET A 371 -5.48 11.48 -5.48
N LEU A 372 -6.07 12.55 -4.96
CA LEU A 372 -7.09 12.40 -3.93
C LEU A 372 -8.16 13.48 -3.90
N ASN A 373 -7.80 14.76 -3.96
CA ASN A 373 -8.79 15.83 -3.73
C ASN A 373 -9.92 15.78 -4.76
N GLU A 374 -9.60 15.61 -6.04
CA GLU A 374 -10.63 15.51 -7.08
C GLU A 374 -11.48 14.24 -6.91
N ALA A 375 -10.86 13.11 -6.57
CA ALA A 375 -11.54 11.84 -6.36
C ALA A 375 -12.51 11.88 -5.16
N LEU A 376 -12.14 12.56 -4.07
CA LEU A 376 -13.03 12.81 -2.93
C LEU A 376 -14.16 13.78 -3.28
N ASN A 377 -13.87 14.82 -4.06
CA ASN A 377 -14.88 15.75 -4.57
C ASN A 377 -15.91 15.02 -5.44
N LYS A 378 -15.48 14.14 -6.35
CA LYS A 378 -16.38 13.30 -7.17
C LYS A 378 -17.31 12.45 -6.31
N ARG A 379 -16.77 11.77 -5.29
CA ARG A 379 -17.55 10.96 -4.33
C ARG A 379 -18.56 11.80 -3.55
N LEU A 380 -18.19 13.04 -3.22
CA LEU A 380 -19.07 13.98 -2.51
C LEU A 380 -20.04 14.72 -3.47
N GLY A 381 -19.86 14.62 -4.78
CA GLY A 381 -20.61 15.42 -5.76
C GLY A 381 -20.32 16.92 -5.66
N THR A 382 -19.08 17.29 -5.32
CA THR A 382 -18.58 18.67 -5.25
C THR A 382 -17.43 18.87 -6.24
N GLU A 383 -16.95 20.10 -6.39
CA GLU A 383 -15.80 20.43 -7.24
C GLU A 383 -14.94 21.50 -6.56
N GLY A 384 -13.61 21.36 -6.65
CA GLY A 384 -12.66 22.38 -6.23
C GLY A 384 -12.53 22.60 -4.71
N LEU A 385 -13.14 21.74 -3.88
CA LEU A 385 -12.91 21.76 -2.43
C LEU A 385 -11.54 21.17 -2.12
N ASP A 386 -10.81 21.80 -1.21
CA ASP A 386 -9.62 21.17 -0.63
C ASP A 386 -10.03 20.12 0.43
N LEU A 387 -9.06 19.35 0.94
CA LEU A 387 -9.34 18.31 1.92
C LEU A 387 -10.04 18.84 3.18
N HIS A 388 -9.77 20.08 3.60
CA HIS A 388 -10.43 20.67 4.75
C HIS A 388 -11.90 20.97 4.46
N ASP A 389 -12.17 21.64 3.34
CA ASP A 389 -13.53 21.95 2.92
C ASP A 389 -14.35 20.68 2.67
N ILE A 390 -13.71 19.59 2.19
CA ILE A 390 -14.32 18.26 2.09
C ILE A 390 -14.72 17.73 3.46
N LEU A 391 -13.83 17.77 4.46
CA LEU A 391 -14.15 17.32 5.82
C LEU A 391 -15.34 18.10 6.40
N VAL A 392 -15.30 19.43 6.27
CA VAL A 392 -16.40 20.31 6.73
C VAL A 392 -17.71 19.99 5.99
N GLU A 393 -17.65 19.72 4.69
CA GLU A 393 -18.82 19.38 3.89
C GLU A 393 -19.37 17.98 4.22
N THR A 394 -18.50 17.01 4.52
CA THR A 394 -18.93 15.68 5.01
C THR A 394 -19.68 15.78 6.33
N GLU A 395 -19.21 16.62 7.26
CA GLU A 395 -19.89 16.87 8.54
C GLU A 395 -21.24 17.54 8.35
N LYS A 396 -21.34 18.57 7.50
CA LYS A 396 -22.61 19.23 7.16
C LYS A 396 -23.64 18.24 6.61
N ARG A 397 -23.18 17.23 5.87
CA ARG A 397 -24.02 16.17 5.28
C ARG A 397 -24.25 14.98 6.20
N GLY A 398 -23.62 14.96 7.37
CA GLY A 398 -23.69 13.84 8.31
C GLY A 398 -23.08 12.54 7.75
N ILE A 399 -22.11 12.66 6.84
CA ILE A 399 -21.38 11.53 6.26
C ILE A 399 -20.05 11.43 7.01
N ALA A 400 -19.72 10.24 7.52
CA ALA A 400 -18.42 10.02 8.13
C ALA A 400 -17.34 9.91 7.03
N PHE A 401 -16.13 10.39 7.28
CA PHE A 401 -15.09 10.43 6.25
C PHE A 401 -14.67 9.05 5.76
N ASP A 402 -14.62 8.06 6.64
CA ASP A 402 -14.43 6.65 6.30
C ASP A 402 -15.53 6.14 5.34
N GLN A 403 -16.78 6.51 5.58
CA GLN A 403 -17.89 6.22 4.67
C GLN A 403 -17.74 6.90 3.30
N LEU A 404 -17.20 8.13 3.25
CA LEU A 404 -16.90 8.80 1.98
C LEU A 404 -15.90 7.99 1.15
N LEU A 405 -14.86 7.43 1.78
CA LEU A 405 -13.85 6.63 1.09
C LEU A 405 -14.45 5.37 0.43
N THR A 406 -15.48 4.77 1.04
CA THR A 406 -16.15 3.56 0.52
C THR A 406 -17.07 3.78 -0.67
N ILE A 407 -17.27 5.03 -1.12
CA ILE A 407 -18.08 5.27 -2.32
C ILE A 407 -17.30 4.78 -3.55
N PRO A 408 -17.84 3.83 -4.35
CA PRO A 408 -17.11 3.24 -5.45
C PRO A 408 -16.71 4.25 -6.51
N GLU A 409 -15.48 4.16 -6.99
CA GLU A 409 -15.03 4.86 -8.19
C GLU A 409 -15.89 4.44 -9.39
N GLN A 410 -16.21 5.39 -10.27
CA GLN A 410 -16.95 5.09 -11.49
C GLN A 410 -16.04 5.15 -12.71
N ASP A 411 -16.16 4.18 -13.61
CA ASP A 411 -15.32 4.05 -14.81
C ASP A 411 -15.42 5.25 -15.78
N ASP A 412 -16.49 6.04 -15.67
CA ASP A 412 -16.77 7.21 -16.50
C ASP A 412 -16.32 8.53 -15.87
N TRP A 413 -15.78 8.51 -14.64
CA TRP A 413 -15.20 9.70 -14.03
C TRP A 413 -13.96 10.16 -14.80
N GLU A 414 -13.93 11.46 -15.09
CA GLU A 414 -12.79 12.15 -15.67
C GLU A 414 -12.31 13.24 -14.72
N TYR A 415 -11.00 13.37 -14.63
CA TYR A 415 -10.26 14.28 -13.76
C TYR A 415 -9.71 15.46 -14.55
N SER A 416 -9.15 16.46 -13.87
CA SER A 416 -8.64 17.69 -14.51
C SER A 416 -7.46 17.44 -15.47
N ASP A 417 -6.69 16.38 -15.25
CA ASP A 417 -5.63 15.88 -16.13
C ASP A 417 -6.15 14.93 -17.23
N GLY A 418 -7.47 14.73 -17.27
CA GLY A 418 -8.19 13.97 -18.28
C GLY A 418 -8.61 12.57 -17.79
N LYS A 419 -8.96 11.72 -18.76
CA LYS A 419 -9.31 10.33 -18.48
C LYS A 419 -8.05 9.52 -18.16
N SER A 420 -8.02 8.84 -17.03
CA SER A 420 -6.89 8.04 -16.58
C SER A 420 -7.37 6.67 -16.06
N THR A 421 -6.50 5.67 -16.11
CA THR A 421 -6.81 4.31 -15.63
C THR A 421 -5.55 3.66 -15.07
N THR A 422 -5.66 2.90 -13.98
CA THR A 422 -4.57 2.02 -13.51
C THR A 422 -4.24 0.93 -14.54
N CYS A 423 -3.13 0.22 -14.33
CA CYS A 423 -2.68 -0.86 -15.20
C CYS A 423 -3.78 -1.90 -15.46
N VAL A 424 -4.47 -2.34 -14.40
CA VAL A 424 -5.51 -3.36 -14.48
C VAL A 424 -6.85 -2.82 -14.97
N ALA A 425 -7.26 -1.64 -14.50
CA ALA A 425 -8.51 -1.00 -14.92
C ALA A 425 -8.50 -0.69 -16.43
N PHE A 426 -7.33 -0.36 -16.99
CA PHE A 426 -7.14 -0.19 -18.43
C PHE A 426 -7.53 -1.47 -19.19
N ILE A 427 -7.00 -2.63 -18.77
CA ILE A 427 -7.24 -3.91 -19.44
C ILE A 427 -8.69 -4.35 -19.27
N LEU A 428 -9.24 -4.23 -18.07
CA LEU A 428 -10.62 -4.63 -17.80
C LEU A 428 -11.64 -3.70 -18.50
N SER A 429 -11.33 -2.41 -18.64
CA SER A 429 -12.13 -1.48 -19.45
C SER A 429 -12.09 -1.87 -20.93
N MET A 430 -10.93 -2.31 -21.42
CA MET A 430 -10.81 -2.88 -22.76
C MET A 430 -11.63 -4.17 -22.89
N TYR A 431 -11.65 -5.04 -21.88
CA TYR A 431 -12.51 -6.23 -21.86
C TYR A 431 -14.01 -5.89 -21.85
N LYS A 432 -14.41 -4.83 -21.15
CA LYS A 432 -15.78 -4.27 -21.22
C LYS A 432 -16.12 -3.83 -22.65
N ALA A 433 -15.25 -3.04 -23.28
CA ALA A 433 -15.42 -2.60 -24.67
C ALA A 433 -15.43 -3.77 -25.68
N ALA A 434 -14.60 -4.79 -25.43
CA ALA A 434 -14.49 -5.98 -26.26
C ALA A 434 -15.64 -7.00 -26.04
N GLY A 435 -16.53 -6.76 -25.07
CA GLY A 435 -17.73 -7.58 -24.84
C GLY A 435 -17.54 -8.80 -23.93
N ILE A 436 -16.41 -8.92 -23.22
CA ILE A 436 -16.13 -10.07 -22.34
C ILE A 436 -17.14 -10.18 -21.19
N PHE A 437 -17.47 -9.05 -20.54
CA PHE A 437 -18.42 -9.01 -19.43
C PHE A 437 -19.89 -9.10 -19.86
N GLY A 438 -20.18 -9.00 -21.16
CA GLY A 438 -21.54 -9.17 -21.68
C GLY A 438 -22.58 -8.29 -20.95
N PRO A 439 -23.74 -8.86 -20.53
CA PRO A 439 -24.83 -8.08 -19.94
C PRO A 439 -24.51 -7.36 -18.63
N ILE A 440 -23.55 -7.85 -17.85
CA ILE A 440 -23.20 -7.25 -16.55
C ILE A 440 -22.16 -6.14 -16.67
N SER A 441 -21.67 -5.86 -17.89
CA SER A 441 -20.65 -4.83 -18.15
C SER A 441 -21.02 -3.46 -17.56
N SER A 442 -22.29 -3.06 -17.64
CA SER A 442 -22.78 -1.79 -17.08
C SER A 442 -22.89 -1.76 -15.56
N SER A 443 -22.75 -2.90 -14.89
CA SER A 443 -22.90 -3.06 -13.44
C SER A 443 -21.59 -3.43 -12.75
N ILE A 444 -20.46 -3.35 -13.47
CA ILE A 444 -19.12 -3.56 -12.92
C ILE A 444 -18.36 -2.25 -13.09
N GLN A 445 -17.79 -1.72 -12.01
CA GLN A 445 -16.80 -0.66 -12.06
C GLN A 445 -15.41 -1.29 -12.00
N VAL A 446 -14.69 -1.28 -13.12
CA VAL A 446 -13.38 -1.93 -13.18
C VAL A 446 -12.27 -1.09 -12.55
N THR A 447 -12.56 0.17 -12.25
CA THR A 447 -11.71 1.01 -11.40
C THR A 447 -11.60 0.52 -9.96
N GLU A 448 -12.54 -0.31 -9.50
CA GLU A 448 -12.54 -0.95 -8.17
C GLU A 448 -11.78 -2.28 -8.17
N PHE A 449 -11.14 -2.68 -9.27
CA PHE A 449 -10.45 -3.96 -9.35
C PHE A 449 -8.97 -3.77 -9.03
N THR A 450 -8.47 -4.59 -8.10
CA THR A 450 -7.03 -4.80 -7.97
C THR A 450 -6.52 -5.79 -9.02
N ILE A 451 -5.20 -5.91 -9.16
CA ILE A 451 -4.58 -6.94 -10.01
C ILE A 451 -5.01 -8.35 -9.55
N ARG A 452 -5.21 -8.54 -8.25
CA ARG A 452 -5.71 -9.79 -7.68
C ARG A 452 -7.06 -10.17 -8.24
N ASP A 453 -7.99 -9.24 -8.20
CA ASP A 453 -9.35 -9.49 -8.65
C ASP A 453 -9.40 -9.84 -10.13
N ALA A 454 -8.57 -9.18 -10.94
CA ALA A 454 -8.48 -9.44 -12.36
C ALA A 454 -8.02 -10.86 -12.68
N TYR A 455 -6.94 -11.37 -12.06
CA TYR A 455 -6.48 -12.74 -12.34
C TYR A 455 -7.38 -13.81 -11.70
N MET A 456 -8.22 -13.45 -10.72
CA MET A 456 -9.21 -14.36 -10.12
C MET A 456 -10.43 -14.57 -11.02
N LEU A 457 -10.70 -13.67 -11.96
CA LEU A 457 -11.82 -13.81 -12.90
C LEU A 457 -11.73 -15.10 -13.69
N ARG A 458 -12.85 -15.83 -13.76
CA ARG A 458 -13.00 -17.10 -14.48
C ARG A 458 -13.20 -16.88 -15.97
N ILE A 459 -12.22 -16.21 -16.58
CA ILE A 459 -12.22 -15.85 -18.01
C ILE A 459 -10.97 -16.38 -18.75
N PHE A 460 -10.03 -16.97 -18.02
CA PHE A 460 -8.77 -17.47 -18.56
C PHE A 460 -8.83 -18.97 -18.85
N GLU A 461 -7.86 -19.46 -19.63
CA GLU A 461 -7.72 -20.86 -19.96
C GLU A 461 -7.48 -21.71 -18.69
N ASP A 462 -8.29 -22.75 -18.51
CA ASP A 462 -8.26 -23.68 -17.37
C ASP A 462 -7.78 -25.09 -17.77
N ASN A 463 -7.66 -25.36 -19.07
CA ASN A 463 -7.20 -26.62 -19.61
C ASN A 463 -5.75 -26.51 -20.11
N GLN A 464 -4.84 -27.09 -19.34
CA GLN A 464 -3.41 -27.11 -19.66
C GLN A 464 -3.08 -27.69 -21.04
N THR A 465 -3.91 -28.59 -21.58
CA THR A 465 -3.68 -29.18 -22.92
C THR A 465 -3.90 -28.20 -24.07
N ARG A 466 -4.57 -27.07 -23.81
CA ARG A 466 -4.79 -25.99 -24.78
C ARG A 466 -3.78 -24.85 -24.67
N LEU A 467 -2.95 -24.85 -23.62
CA LEU A 467 -1.87 -23.88 -23.49
C LEU A 467 -0.82 -24.10 -24.59
N PRO A 468 -0.11 -23.03 -25.03
CA PRO A 468 0.94 -23.15 -26.03
C PRO A 468 2.01 -24.17 -25.63
N LYS A 469 2.66 -24.82 -26.60
CA LYS A 469 3.66 -25.88 -26.29
C LYS A 469 4.88 -25.38 -25.51
N TRP A 470 5.21 -24.10 -25.64
CA TRP A 470 6.28 -23.44 -24.90
C TRP A 470 5.84 -23.00 -23.49
N CYS A 471 4.55 -23.13 -23.16
CA CYS A 471 3.98 -22.77 -21.87
C CYS A 471 4.35 -23.80 -20.82
N ASN A 472 5.12 -23.34 -19.82
CA ASN A 472 5.68 -24.14 -18.72
C ASN A 472 6.66 -25.23 -19.16
N ASN A 473 7.73 -25.38 -18.40
CA ASN A 473 8.63 -26.54 -18.54
C ASN A 473 7.97 -27.76 -17.85
N GLU A 474 8.48 -28.97 -18.11
CA GLU A 474 7.95 -30.21 -17.51
C GLU A 474 7.93 -30.20 -15.96
N ASN A 475 8.70 -29.28 -15.33
CA ASN A 475 8.94 -29.21 -13.89
C ASN A 475 8.01 -28.23 -13.14
N ASP A 476 7.66 -27.09 -13.73
CA ASP A 476 6.97 -25.99 -13.03
C ASP A 476 5.44 -26.20 -12.97
N GLN A 477 4.87 -26.86 -13.99
CA GLN A 477 3.44 -27.25 -14.12
C GLN A 477 2.42 -26.24 -13.55
N LEU A 478 2.58 -24.96 -13.87
CA LEU A 478 1.65 -23.90 -13.45
C LEU A 478 0.33 -23.98 -14.26
N PRO A 479 -0.80 -23.50 -13.71
CA PRO A 479 -2.07 -23.45 -14.44
C PRO A 479 -2.09 -22.38 -15.55
N PHE A 480 -1.06 -21.55 -15.64
CA PHE A 480 -0.86 -20.47 -16.61
C PHE A 480 0.59 -20.47 -17.13
N CYS A 481 0.91 -19.63 -18.11
CA CYS A 481 2.22 -19.63 -18.75
C CYS A 481 3.20 -18.65 -18.10
N GLN A 482 4.13 -19.12 -17.27
CA GLN A 482 5.19 -18.23 -16.77
C GLN A 482 6.33 -18.10 -17.78
N ILE A 483 6.38 -16.96 -18.45
CA ILE A 483 7.26 -16.68 -19.60
C ILE A 483 8.60 -16.05 -19.21
N LEU A 484 8.70 -15.44 -18.03
CA LEU A 484 9.94 -14.85 -17.53
C LEU A 484 10.05 -14.98 -16.00
N GLY A 485 11.27 -15.07 -15.50
CA GLY A 485 11.61 -14.83 -14.08
C GLY A 485 12.23 -16.03 -13.37
N GLU A 486 13.13 -15.73 -12.43
CA GLU A 486 13.85 -16.70 -11.58
C GLU A 486 12.94 -17.42 -10.58
N TYR A 487 11.90 -16.74 -10.08
CA TYR A 487 11.00 -17.25 -9.05
C TYR A 487 9.67 -17.65 -9.65
N ARG A 488 9.07 -18.71 -9.12
CA ARG A 488 7.76 -19.21 -9.49
C ARG A 488 6.72 -18.17 -9.14
N MET A 489 5.91 -17.79 -10.13
CA MET A 489 4.78 -16.91 -9.90
C MET A 489 3.67 -17.62 -9.16
N GLU A 490 3.13 -16.93 -8.18
CA GLU A 490 1.96 -17.35 -7.41
C GLU A 490 0.83 -16.40 -7.80
N LEU A 491 -0.33 -16.93 -8.19
CA LEU A 491 -1.55 -16.15 -8.44
C LEU A 491 -2.69 -16.80 -7.63
N PRO A 492 -2.77 -16.55 -6.31
CA PRO A 492 -3.72 -17.23 -5.44
C PRO A 492 -5.18 -16.97 -5.84
N GLY A 493 -5.94 -18.04 -6.11
CA GLY A 493 -7.32 -17.90 -6.59
C GLY A 493 -7.44 -17.64 -8.09
N TYR A 494 -6.36 -17.80 -8.85
CA TYR A 494 -6.37 -17.72 -10.32
C TYR A 494 -7.57 -18.47 -10.94
N ASN A 495 -8.35 -17.75 -11.75
CA ASN A 495 -9.42 -18.29 -12.58
C ASN A 495 -10.53 -19.01 -11.78
N THR A 496 -10.91 -18.49 -10.61
CA THR A 496 -11.87 -19.14 -9.69
C THR A 496 -13.24 -18.46 -9.60
N LEU A 497 -13.36 -17.18 -9.97
CA LEU A 497 -14.58 -16.38 -9.73
C LEU A 497 -15.32 -16.04 -11.02
N ASP A 498 -16.59 -16.42 -11.11
CA ASP A 498 -17.45 -15.89 -12.17
C ASP A 498 -17.68 -14.39 -11.96
N PRO A 499 -17.59 -13.56 -13.00
CA PRO A 499 -18.00 -12.16 -12.92
C PRO A 499 -19.48 -12.02 -12.51
N TYR A 500 -19.79 -11.08 -11.60
CA TYR A 500 -21.16 -10.69 -11.22
C TYR A 500 -21.29 -9.17 -11.03
N ALA A 501 -22.53 -8.69 -10.90
CA ALA A 501 -22.82 -7.27 -10.73
C ALA A 501 -22.31 -6.74 -9.39
N ASN A 502 -21.76 -5.52 -9.39
CA ASN A 502 -21.21 -4.82 -8.24
C ASN A 502 -20.05 -5.56 -7.55
N MET A 503 -19.35 -6.40 -8.31
CA MET A 503 -18.17 -7.12 -7.84
C MET A 503 -17.07 -6.13 -7.46
N ASN A 504 -16.43 -6.37 -6.31
CA ASN A 504 -15.31 -5.59 -5.77
C ASN A 504 -15.63 -4.20 -5.21
N GLU A 505 -16.89 -3.81 -5.10
CA GLU A 505 -17.25 -2.50 -4.52
C GLU A 505 -17.26 -2.48 -2.98
N ASN A 506 -17.08 -3.64 -2.30
CA ASN A 506 -17.22 -3.79 -0.84
C ASN A 506 -16.30 -4.89 -0.29
N CYS A 507 -15.02 -4.90 -0.71
CA CYS A 507 -14.08 -5.97 -0.44
C CYS A 507 -12.97 -5.60 0.55
N PRO A 508 -12.84 -6.31 1.68
CA PRO A 508 -11.70 -6.11 2.56
C PRO A 508 -10.41 -6.68 1.95
N SER A 509 -9.27 -6.07 2.26
CA SER A 509 -7.95 -6.45 1.75
C SER A 509 -6.94 -6.71 2.88
N LEU A 510 -7.32 -7.54 3.87
CA LEU A 510 -6.46 -7.79 5.02
C LEU A 510 -5.45 -8.95 4.82
N PRO A 511 -4.14 -8.70 4.98
CA PRO A 511 -3.15 -9.78 5.08
C PRO A 511 -3.32 -10.61 6.36
N PRO A 512 -2.70 -11.80 6.41
CA PRO A 512 -1.96 -12.46 5.32
C PRO A 512 -2.87 -13.30 4.42
N THR A 513 -4.14 -13.47 4.78
CA THR A 513 -5.06 -14.42 4.10
C THR A 513 -5.89 -13.78 3.01
N TYR A 514 -6.12 -12.46 3.09
CA TYR A 514 -6.93 -11.70 2.15
C TYR A 514 -8.30 -12.35 1.91
N ASN A 515 -8.94 -12.77 3.01
CA ASN A 515 -10.21 -13.47 2.97
C ASN A 515 -11.27 -12.63 2.28
N ARG A 516 -11.94 -13.24 1.29
CA ARG A 516 -12.95 -12.60 0.46
C ARG A 516 -14.36 -12.97 0.96
N PRO A 517 -15.11 -12.05 1.59
CA PRO A 517 -16.45 -12.35 2.12
C PRO A 517 -17.46 -12.65 1.01
N LEU A 518 -18.61 -13.22 1.40
CA LEU A 518 -19.76 -13.33 0.50
C LEU A 518 -20.32 -11.93 0.23
N LYS A 519 -20.46 -11.54 -1.05
CA LYS A 519 -20.96 -10.22 -1.55
C LYS A 519 -19.94 -9.08 -1.61
N CYS A 520 -18.71 -9.35 -1.24
CA CYS A 520 -17.62 -8.87 -2.08
C CYS A 520 -17.92 -9.46 -3.47
#